data_AF-A0A6G0VIU4-F1
#
_entry.id   AF-A0A6G0VIU4-F1
#
_cell.length_a   1.000
_cell.length_b   1.000
_cell.length_c   1.000
_cell.angle_alpha   90.00
_cell.angle_beta   90.00
_cell.angle_gamma   90.00
#
_symmetry.space_group_name_H-M   'P 1'
#
loop_
_entity.id
_entity.type
_entity.pdbx_description
1 polymer ?
#
loop_
_entity_poly.entity_id
_entity_poly.type
_entity_poly.pdbx_seq_one_letter_code
_entity_poly.pdbx_strand_id
1 'polypeptide(L)'
;FEHMLFGLLNAPYEFSRLMQRVLHPLKNKVFEALETAKLTLKLSKCFFAFTEVAYLGFMLSADGVRPGEQKIIAVQQFPQPQNKHEVKRFLGLCGFFRRYNPSLCRIALPVSELLKEQTPYVWTQVQEDAFQRLKNMLSDKPVLQLFSPDAYTELHCDASSMGLSGMLLQKGEDKLLHLIHAMSKKTTPTEKNYHSSKQELMAVVWSMTKLRPYFVGIKFLVVTDFQAIVHLNTQKTVQPQIARWATLLSEYDFEIQHRAGIKMSHVDALRRTPTDEPGDTEAEVLDGHLEVLITLSEEEQVIAMQHTDVKLRSIMKVLCSNETFCSKVDSDL
;
A
#
# COMPACT_ATOMS: atom_id res chain seq x y z
N PHE A 1 23.86 36.15 12.94
CA PHE A 1 23.63 34.70 13.10
C PHE A 1 22.20 34.41 12.71
N GLU A 2 21.96 33.49 11.77
CA GLU A 2 20.61 33.11 11.30
C GLU A 2 19.96 32.05 12.21
N HIS A 3 20.73 31.43 13.11
CA HIS A 3 20.27 30.50 14.13
C HIS A 3 20.79 30.88 15.52
N MET A 4 20.10 30.40 16.55
CA MET A 4 20.47 30.63 17.94
C MET A 4 21.78 29.90 18.27
N LEU A 5 22.76 30.64 18.79
CA LEU A 5 24.07 30.10 19.16
C LEU A 5 24.06 29.39 20.51
N PHE A 6 24.88 28.35 20.62
CA PHE A 6 25.18 27.70 21.89
C PHE A 6 25.94 28.67 22.83
N GLY A 7 25.58 28.68 24.12
CA GLY A 7 26.25 29.48 25.15
C GLY A 7 25.58 30.81 25.51
N LEU A 8 24.48 31.18 24.84
CA LEU A 8 23.67 32.35 25.23
C LEU A 8 22.87 32.04 26.51
N LEU A 9 23.02 32.88 27.54
CA LEU A 9 22.33 32.75 28.83
C LEU A 9 20.79 32.65 28.71
N ASN A 10 20.21 33.35 27.73
CA ASN A 10 18.77 33.38 27.51
C ASN A 10 18.28 32.34 26.48
N ALA A 11 19.17 31.60 25.82
CA ALA A 11 18.78 30.61 24.81
C ALA A 11 17.86 29.50 25.36
N PRO A 12 18.09 28.92 26.56
CA PRO A 12 17.19 27.92 27.13
C PRO A 12 15.79 28.49 27.43
N TYR A 13 15.73 29.74 27.88
CA TYR A 13 14.46 30.41 28.20
C TYR A 13 13.64 30.69 26.92
N GLU A 14 14.28 31.26 25.89
CA GLU A 14 13.60 31.54 24.63
C GLU A 14 13.18 30.25 23.90
N PHE A 15 14.00 29.20 23.96
CA PHE A 15 13.63 27.88 23.44
C PHE A 15 12.42 27.30 24.19
N SER A 16 12.44 27.33 25.53
CA SER A 16 11.32 26.85 26.35
C SER A 16 10.02 27.61 26.07
N ARG A 17 10.10 28.94 25.93
CA ARG A 17 8.95 29.80 25.60
C ARG A 17 8.39 29.52 24.21
N LEU A 18 9.26 29.35 23.21
CA LEU A 18 8.87 28.99 21.84
C LEU A 18 8.20 27.60 21.82
N MET A 19 8.81 26.62 22.47
CA MET A 19 8.29 25.25 22.57
C MET A 19 6.95 25.20 23.31
N GLN A 20 6.79 25.95 24.40
CA GLN A 20 5.51 26.09 25.07
C GLN A 20 4.46 26.68 24.12
N ARG A 21 4.77 27.73 23.37
CA ARG A 21 3.80 28.31 22.42
C ARG A 21 3.40 27.34 21.31
N VAL A 22 4.34 26.57 20.78
CA VAL A 22 4.12 25.60 19.69
C VAL A 22 3.38 24.35 20.18
N LEU A 23 3.70 23.85 21.39
CA LEU A 23 3.14 22.61 21.93
C LEU A 23 1.85 22.81 22.75
N HIS A 24 1.56 24.03 23.22
CA HIS A 24 0.38 24.33 24.03
C HIS A 24 -0.96 23.96 23.33
N PRO A 25 -1.17 24.21 22.03
CA PRO A 25 -2.37 23.73 21.33
C PRO A 25 -2.48 22.20 21.30
N LEU A 26 -1.33 21.52 21.18
CA LEU A 26 -1.20 20.06 21.15
C LEU A 26 -1.56 19.45 22.51
N LYS A 27 -1.08 20.06 23.60
CA LYS A 27 -1.36 19.65 24.97
C LYS A 27 -2.87 19.65 25.27
N ASN A 28 -3.53 20.78 25.01
CA ASN A 28 -4.92 20.97 25.43
C ASN A 28 -5.94 20.28 24.52
N LYS A 29 -5.60 19.96 23.26
CA LYS A 29 -6.57 19.34 22.33
C LYS A 29 -6.29 17.86 22.07
N VAL A 30 -5.02 17.47 21.98
CA VAL A 30 -4.65 16.10 21.59
C VAL A 30 -4.31 15.28 22.83
N PHE A 31 -3.45 15.77 23.71
CA PHE A 31 -3.04 14.99 24.89
C PHE A 31 -4.16 14.84 25.92
N GLU A 32 -4.94 15.89 26.18
CA GLU A 32 -6.13 15.78 27.05
C GLU A 32 -7.19 14.82 26.48
N ALA A 33 -7.40 14.80 25.16
CA ALA A 33 -8.34 13.88 24.52
C ALA A 33 -7.85 12.42 24.63
N LEU A 34 -6.55 12.18 24.42
CA LEU A 34 -5.94 10.86 24.60
C LEU A 34 -6.03 10.39 26.06
N GLU A 35 -5.77 11.27 27.01
CA GLU A 35 -5.88 10.99 28.45
C GLU A 35 -7.33 10.67 28.84
N THR A 36 -8.29 11.44 28.35
CA THR A 36 -9.73 11.19 28.57
C THR A 36 -10.16 9.84 27.99
N ALA A 37 -9.65 9.49 26.81
CA ALA A 37 -9.88 8.19 26.17
C ALA A 37 -9.04 7.05 26.79
N LYS A 38 -8.22 7.33 27.81
CA LYS A 38 -7.30 6.38 28.46
C LYS A 38 -6.32 5.71 27.48
N LEU A 39 -5.89 6.44 26.44
CA LEU A 39 -4.93 5.98 25.45
C LEU A 39 -3.51 6.43 25.80
N THR A 40 -2.55 5.52 25.67
CA THR A 40 -1.13 5.78 25.94
C THR A 40 -0.33 5.93 24.64
N LEU A 41 0.56 6.93 24.59
CA LEU A 41 1.44 7.14 23.44
C LEU A 41 2.74 6.35 23.59
N LYS A 42 3.11 5.62 22.54
CA LYS A 42 4.46 5.03 22.42
C LYS A 42 5.43 6.11 21.93
N LEU A 43 6.13 6.76 22.87
CA LEU A 43 7.04 7.89 22.59
C LEU A 43 8.06 7.59 21.49
N SER A 44 8.55 6.35 21.39
CA SER A 44 9.50 5.94 20.34
C SER A 44 8.95 6.02 18.91
N LYS A 45 7.64 6.19 18.74
CA LYS A 45 6.95 6.36 17.45
C LYS A 45 6.36 7.76 17.27
N CYS A 46 6.58 8.67 18.22
CA CYS A 46 6.06 10.03 18.18
C CYS A 46 7.11 10.98 17.63
N PHE A 47 6.71 11.82 16.66
CA PHE A 47 7.55 12.85 16.06
C PHE A 47 6.90 14.20 16.32
N PHE A 48 7.60 15.10 17.03
CA PHE A 48 7.08 16.41 17.42
C PHE A 48 7.89 17.53 16.80
N ALA A 49 7.20 18.58 16.32
CA ALA A 49 7.81 19.81 15.81
C ALA A 49 8.83 19.60 14.66
N PHE A 50 8.60 18.60 13.79
CA PHE A 50 9.38 18.39 12.57
C PHE A 50 8.84 19.26 11.43
N THR A 51 9.74 19.74 10.57
CA THR A 51 9.38 20.46 9.32
C THR A 51 8.82 19.53 8.26
N GLU A 52 9.22 18.25 8.31
CA GLU A 52 8.70 17.19 7.47
C GLU A 52 8.42 15.94 8.32
N VAL A 53 7.25 15.32 8.16
CA VAL A 53 6.91 14.11 8.91
C VAL A 53 6.32 13.05 8.00
N ALA A 54 6.79 11.81 8.16
CA ALA A 54 6.20 10.65 7.50
C ALA A 54 4.90 10.26 8.24
N TYR A 55 3.77 10.27 7.53
CA TYR A 55 2.46 9.94 8.07
C TYR A 55 1.64 9.14 7.05
N LEU A 56 1.20 7.93 7.40
CA LEU A 56 0.43 7.02 6.52
C LEU A 56 1.07 6.81 5.13
N GLY A 57 2.40 6.72 5.11
CA GLY A 57 3.20 6.59 3.88
C GLY A 57 3.25 7.87 3.04
N PHE A 58 2.74 9.00 3.52
CA PHE A 58 3.00 10.31 2.95
C PHE A 58 4.11 11.00 3.71
N MET A 59 4.74 11.98 3.10
CA MET A 59 5.61 12.92 3.76
C MET A 59 4.93 14.28 3.72
N LEU A 60 4.57 14.77 4.89
CA LEU A 60 3.90 16.04 5.08
C LEU A 60 4.99 17.10 5.29
N SER A 61 4.97 18.18 4.51
CA SER A 61 5.84 19.34 4.70
C SER A 61 5.06 20.65 4.56
N ALA A 62 5.73 21.77 4.80
CA ALA A 62 5.14 23.10 4.57
C ALA A 62 4.73 23.33 3.11
N ASP A 63 5.43 22.68 2.16
CA ASP A 63 5.17 22.77 0.71
C ASP A 63 4.02 21.85 0.27
N GLY A 64 3.46 21.06 1.20
CA GLY A 64 2.29 20.22 0.98
C GLY A 64 2.56 18.73 1.29
N VAL A 65 1.71 17.88 0.72
CA VAL A 65 1.79 16.43 0.91
C VAL A 65 2.52 15.82 -0.27
N ARG A 66 3.65 15.17 -0.02
CA ARG A 66 4.35 14.34 -1.01
C ARG A 66 4.21 12.85 -0.66
N PRO A 67 4.27 11.95 -1.64
CA PRO A 67 4.40 10.52 -1.36
C PRO A 67 5.65 10.28 -0.51
N GLY A 68 5.53 9.48 0.56
CA GLY A 68 6.66 9.12 1.41
C GLY A 68 7.59 8.11 0.73
N GLU A 69 8.85 8.10 1.14
CA GLU A 69 9.91 7.29 0.51
C GLU A 69 9.54 5.80 0.40
N GLN A 70 8.82 5.26 1.39
CA GLN A 70 8.36 3.87 1.44
C GLN A 70 7.46 3.46 0.27
N LYS A 71 6.74 4.39 -0.37
CA LYS A 71 5.79 4.08 -1.46
C LYS A 71 6.45 3.71 -2.78
N ILE A 72 7.72 4.09 -2.93
CA ILE A 72 8.44 4.09 -4.21
C ILE A 72 9.75 3.31 -4.12
N ILE A 73 10.07 2.73 -2.95
CA ILE A 73 11.29 1.97 -2.72
C ILE A 73 11.48 0.90 -3.80
N ALA A 74 10.41 0.20 -4.21
CA ALA A 74 10.51 -0.86 -5.22
C ALA A 74 10.98 -0.35 -6.59
N VAL A 75 10.65 0.89 -6.95
CA VAL A 75 11.07 1.54 -8.19
C VAL A 75 12.44 2.22 -8.02
N GLN A 76 12.67 2.90 -6.90
CA GLN A 76 13.93 3.59 -6.60
C GLN A 76 15.09 2.64 -6.30
N GLN A 77 14.83 1.47 -5.74
CA GLN A 77 15.82 0.43 -5.46
C GLN A 77 15.87 -0.64 -6.55
N PHE A 78 15.20 -0.41 -7.69
CA PHE A 78 15.28 -1.32 -8.83
C PHE A 78 16.75 -1.58 -9.19
N PRO A 79 17.20 -2.86 -9.20
CA PRO A 79 18.59 -3.19 -9.43
C PRO A 79 18.94 -2.93 -10.88
N GLN A 80 20.20 -2.58 -11.13
CA GLN A 80 20.70 -2.46 -12.49
C GLN A 80 20.48 -3.79 -13.23
N PRO A 81 19.77 -3.80 -14.37
CA PRO A 81 19.62 -4.98 -15.20
C PRO A 81 20.97 -5.59 -15.55
N GLN A 82 21.09 -6.91 -15.46
CA GLN A 82 22.31 -7.65 -15.77
C GLN A 82 22.20 -8.44 -17.09
N ASN A 83 21.00 -8.50 -17.68
CA ASN A 83 20.76 -9.25 -18.92
C ASN A 83 19.59 -8.65 -19.73
N LYS A 84 19.47 -9.06 -20.99
CA LYS A 84 18.40 -8.62 -21.91
C LYS A 84 16.99 -8.89 -21.36
N HIS A 85 16.81 -9.97 -20.60
CA HIS A 85 15.52 -10.31 -20.01
C HIS A 85 15.11 -9.27 -18.93
N GLU A 86 16.03 -8.87 -18.06
CA GLU A 86 15.80 -7.86 -17.04
C GLU A 86 15.59 -6.47 -17.63
N VAL A 87 16.33 -6.13 -18.69
CA VAL A 87 16.09 -4.90 -19.46
C VAL A 87 14.66 -4.87 -20.01
N LYS A 88 14.20 -5.96 -20.64
CA LYS A 88 12.85 -6.05 -21.20
C LYS A 88 11.77 -5.87 -20.13
N ARG A 89 11.99 -6.39 -18.91
CA ARG A 89 11.08 -6.19 -17.77
C ARG A 89 11.01 -4.74 -17.33
N PHE A 90 12.17 -4.11 -17.10
CA PHE A 90 12.22 -2.71 -16.69
C PHE A 90 11.58 -1.77 -17.73
N LEU A 91 11.80 -2.04 -19.02
CA LEU A 91 11.15 -1.31 -20.11
C LEU A 91 9.65 -1.59 -20.19
N GLY A 92 9.17 -2.76 -19.77
CA GLY A 92 7.75 -3.05 -19.60
C GLY A 92 7.09 -2.13 -18.58
N LEU A 93 7.72 -1.95 -17.41
CA LEU A 93 7.31 -0.98 -16.40
C LEU A 93 7.28 0.44 -16.96
N CYS A 94 8.38 0.89 -17.58
CA CYS A 94 8.44 2.22 -18.22
C CYS A 94 7.34 2.38 -19.30
N GLY A 95 7.09 1.33 -20.07
CA GLY A 95 6.09 1.29 -21.13
C GLY A 95 4.67 1.47 -20.63
N PHE A 96 4.34 0.94 -19.45
CA PHE A 96 3.02 1.16 -18.83
C PHE A 96 2.79 2.63 -18.48
N PHE A 97 3.83 3.32 -18.02
CA PHE A 97 3.80 4.73 -17.62
C PHE A 97 4.18 5.71 -18.75
N ARG A 98 4.45 5.24 -19.98
CA ARG A 98 4.85 6.11 -21.11
C ARG A 98 3.84 7.22 -21.44
N ARG A 99 2.56 7.00 -21.12
CA ARG A 99 1.45 7.95 -21.36
C ARG A 99 1.58 9.24 -20.54
N TYR A 100 2.31 9.21 -19.42
CA TYR A 100 2.49 10.35 -18.53
C TYR A 100 3.60 11.29 -18.99
N ASN A 101 4.60 10.76 -19.68
CA ASN A 101 5.68 11.57 -20.22
C ASN A 101 6.20 10.96 -21.53
N PRO A 102 5.87 11.54 -22.70
CA PRO A 102 6.40 11.08 -23.99
C PRO A 102 7.93 11.01 -24.04
N SER A 103 8.63 11.80 -23.21
CA SER A 103 10.09 11.77 -23.10
C SER A 103 10.63 10.49 -22.47
N LEU A 104 9.82 9.70 -21.74
CA LEU A 104 10.20 8.37 -21.23
C LEU A 104 10.73 7.50 -22.38
N CYS A 105 10.05 7.49 -23.53
CA CYS A 105 10.47 6.72 -24.70
C CYS A 105 11.84 7.17 -25.21
N ARG A 106 12.09 8.49 -25.26
CA ARG A 106 13.37 9.05 -25.72
C ARG A 106 14.52 8.72 -24.76
N ILE A 107 14.27 8.82 -23.46
CA ILE A 107 15.26 8.53 -22.42
C ILE A 107 15.50 7.03 -22.31
N ALA A 108 14.50 6.20 -22.61
CA ALA A 108 14.62 4.75 -22.64
C ALA A 108 15.38 4.21 -23.86
N LEU A 109 15.72 5.05 -24.85
CA LEU A 109 16.40 4.60 -26.07
C LEU A 109 17.71 3.85 -25.77
N PRO A 110 18.69 4.40 -25.01
CA PRO A 110 19.97 3.74 -24.79
C PRO A 110 19.81 2.37 -24.11
N VAL A 111 18.81 2.22 -23.24
CA VAL A 111 18.48 0.97 -22.55
C VAL A 111 17.77 0.00 -23.50
N SER A 112 16.90 0.49 -24.37
CA SER A 112 16.19 -0.32 -25.39
C SER A 112 17.13 -0.88 -26.45
N GLU A 113 18.22 -0.20 -26.77
CA GLU A 113 19.21 -0.69 -27.73
C GLU A 113 19.89 -1.98 -27.29
N LEU A 114 20.00 -2.23 -25.97
CA LEU A 114 20.52 -3.48 -25.42
C LEU A 114 19.66 -4.71 -25.80
N LEU A 115 18.41 -4.50 -26.22
CA LEU A 115 17.51 -5.59 -26.64
C LEU A 115 17.68 -6.02 -28.09
N LYS A 116 18.43 -5.27 -28.92
CA LYS A 116 18.63 -5.60 -30.34
C LYS A 116 19.37 -6.95 -30.45
N GLU A 117 18.95 -7.82 -31.37
CA GLU A 117 19.45 -9.20 -31.48
C GLU A 117 20.96 -9.27 -31.74
N GLN A 118 21.50 -8.34 -32.53
CA GLN A 118 22.92 -8.31 -32.93
C GLN A 118 23.80 -7.39 -32.07
N THR A 119 23.29 -6.87 -30.95
CA THR A 119 24.07 -5.98 -30.07
C THR A 119 24.57 -6.76 -28.84
N PRO A 120 25.88 -6.74 -28.54
CA PRO A 120 26.41 -7.32 -27.31
C PRO A 120 25.85 -6.55 -26.10
N TYR A 121 25.61 -7.26 -24.99
CA TYR A 121 25.15 -6.63 -23.77
C TYR A 121 26.31 -5.85 -23.12
N VAL A 122 26.36 -4.55 -23.34
CA VAL A 122 27.38 -3.67 -22.77
C VAL A 122 26.69 -2.55 -22.00
N TRP A 123 26.81 -2.58 -20.68
CA TRP A 123 26.28 -1.53 -19.82
C TRP A 123 27.35 -0.46 -19.61
N THR A 124 27.13 0.73 -20.16
CA THR A 124 28.03 1.89 -20.02
C THR A 124 27.36 3.00 -19.21
N GLN A 125 28.09 4.08 -18.96
CA GLN A 125 27.54 5.27 -18.30
C GLN A 125 26.29 5.83 -19.02
N VAL A 126 26.20 5.69 -20.34
CA VAL A 126 25.03 6.17 -21.10
C VAL A 126 23.76 5.41 -20.72
N GLN A 127 23.86 4.09 -20.54
CA GLN A 127 22.74 3.27 -20.08
C GLN A 127 22.43 3.51 -18.60
N GLU A 128 23.46 3.71 -17.78
CA GLU A 128 23.29 4.01 -16.35
C GLU A 128 22.57 5.34 -16.13
N ASP A 129 23.00 6.41 -16.82
CA ASP A 129 22.37 7.72 -16.73
C ASP A 129 20.91 7.68 -17.20
N ALA A 130 20.64 6.95 -18.29
CA ALA A 130 19.28 6.72 -18.77
C ALA A 130 18.44 5.96 -17.73
N PHE A 131 18.99 4.88 -17.16
CA PHE A 131 18.33 4.06 -16.15
C PHE A 131 17.96 4.87 -14.89
N GLN A 132 18.90 5.65 -14.34
CA GLN A 132 18.65 6.49 -13.16
C GLN A 132 17.61 7.57 -13.44
N ARG A 133 17.66 8.22 -14.62
CA ARG A 133 16.65 9.20 -15.03
C ARG A 133 15.26 8.57 -15.13
N LEU A 134 15.15 7.37 -15.69
CA LEU A 134 13.87 6.65 -15.79
C LEU A 134 13.31 6.33 -14.39
N LYS A 135 14.14 5.87 -13.46
CA LYS A 135 13.73 5.61 -12.06
C LYS A 135 13.19 6.87 -11.39
N ASN A 136 13.89 7.99 -11.55
CA ASN A 136 13.46 9.27 -10.98
C ASN A 136 12.11 9.72 -11.57
N MET A 137 11.94 9.61 -12.89
CA MET A 137 10.67 9.99 -13.55
C MET A 137 9.49 9.11 -13.15
N LEU A 138 9.71 7.82 -12.91
CA LEU A 138 8.67 6.90 -12.41
C LEU A 138 8.33 7.16 -10.94
N SER A 139 9.24 7.83 -10.22
CA SER A 139 9.14 8.12 -8.79
C SER A 139 8.62 9.52 -8.48
N ASP A 140 8.26 10.29 -9.51
CA ASP A 140 7.86 11.69 -9.37
C ASP A 140 6.53 11.95 -10.11
N LYS A 141 5.96 13.13 -9.90
CA LYS A 141 4.84 13.62 -10.68
C LYS A 141 5.25 13.71 -12.17
N PRO A 142 4.33 13.41 -13.11
CA PRO A 142 2.92 13.11 -12.92
C PRO A 142 2.63 11.62 -12.70
N VAL A 143 3.61 10.71 -12.70
CA VAL A 143 3.37 9.25 -12.59
C VAL A 143 2.84 8.87 -11.22
N LEU A 144 3.39 9.49 -10.17
CA LEU A 144 3.04 9.21 -8.78
C LEU A 144 2.04 10.25 -8.25
N GLN A 145 0.95 9.78 -7.64
CA GLN A 145 -0.10 10.62 -7.06
C GLN A 145 -0.39 10.27 -5.60
N LEU A 146 -1.09 11.19 -4.94
CA LEU A 146 -1.63 10.97 -3.61
C LEU A 146 -2.89 10.12 -3.70
N PHE A 147 -3.11 9.28 -2.69
CA PHE A 147 -4.31 8.47 -2.62
C PHE A 147 -5.55 9.36 -2.42
N SER A 148 -6.63 9.06 -3.13
CA SER A 148 -7.95 9.66 -2.94
C SER A 148 -9.00 8.56 -2.73
N PRO A 149 -9.74 8.53 -1.60
CA PRO A 149 -10.73 7.49 -1.33
C PRO A 149 -11.85 7.38 -2.37
N ASP A 150 -12.18 8.50 -3.04
CA ASP A 150 -13.26 8.59 -4.02
C ASP A 150 -12.81 8.22 -5.45
N ALA A 151 -11.51 8.06 -5.67
CA ALA A 151 -10.97 7.73 -6.97
C ALA A 151 -11.15 6.24 -7.29
N TYR A 152 -11.41 5.95 -8.57
CA TYR A 152 -11.46 4.58 -9.06
C TYR A 152 -10.08 3.92 -8.87
N THR A 153 -10.07 2.83 -8.11
CA THR A 153 -8.85 2.21 -7.56
C THR A 153 -8.65 0.81 -8.16
N GLU A 154 -7.43 0.53 -8.62
CA GLU A 154 -7.01 -0.79 -9.09
C GLU A 154 -5.80 -1.28 -8.28
N LEU A 155 -5.86 -2.52 -7.78
CA LEU A 155 -4.73 -3.23 -7.22
C LEU A 155 -4.27 -4.27 -8.23
N HIS A 156 -3.06 -4.14 -8.73
CA HIS A 156 -2.47 -5.14 -9.62
C HIS A 156 -1.52 -6.04 -8.84
N CYS A 157 -1.79 -7.35 -8.87
CA CYS A 157 -0.99 -8.36 -8.17
C CYS A 157 -0.42 -9.38 -9.15
N ASP A 158 0.83 -9.77 -8.90
CA ASP A 158 1.50 -10.83 -9.65
C ASP A 158 2.39 -11.65 -8.70
N ALA A 159 2.49 -12.95 -8.96
CA ALA A 159 3.19 -13.90 -8.10
C ALA A 159 4.06 -14.86 -8.91
N SER A 160 5.20 -15.24 -8.35
CA SER A 160 6.07 -16.27 -8.91
C SER A 160 6.71 -17.06 -7.77
N SER A 161 7.37 -18.16 -8.13
CA SER A 161 8.22 -18.93 -7.20
C SER A 161 9.42 -18.15 -6.62
N MET A 162 9.67 -16.91 -7.07
CA MET A 162 10.73 -16.06 -6.55
C MET A 162 10.23 -14.95 -5.63
N GLY A 163 8.99 -14.49 -5.82
CA GLY A 163 8.50 -13.29 -5.17
C GLY A 163 7.09 -12.92 -5.55
N LEU A 164 6.48 -12.13 -4.66
CA LEU A 164 5.16 -11.52 -4.80
C LEU A 164 5.33 -10.02 -5.07
N SER A 165 4.37 -9.44 -5.76
CA SER A 165 4.36 -8.00 -6.04
C SER A 165 2.94 -7.46 -6.07
N GLY A 166 2.80 -6.20 -5.64
CA GLY A 166 1.56 -5.46 -5.64
C GLY A 166 1.79 -4.01 -6.07
N MET A 167 0.91 -3.50 -6.91
CA MET A 167 0.92 -2.11 -7.36
C MET A 167 -0.47 -1.51 -7.20
N LEU A 168 -0.59 -0.50 -6.34
CA LEU A 168 -1.80 0.28 -6.13
C LEU A 168 -1.84 1.45 -7.11
N LEU A 169 -2.90 1.49 -7.91
CA LEU A 169 -3.13 2.48 -8.95
C LEU A 169 -4.47 3.19 -8.74
N GLN A 170 -4.56 4.46 -9.10
CA GLN A 170 -5.82 5.21 -9.09
C GLN A 170 -5.99 6.04 -10.35
N LYS A 171 -7.23 6.16 -10.83
CA LYS A 171 -7.54 7.11 -11.90
C LYS A 171 -7.45 8.54 -11.38
N GLY A 172 -6.59 9.34 -11.98
CA GLY A 172 -6.51 10.78 -11.75
C GLY A 172 -7.58 11.54 -12.54
N GLU A 173 -7.59 12.86 -12.40
CA GLU A 173 -8.48 13.76 -13.16
C GLU A 173 -8.30 13.63 -14.69
N ASP A 174 -7.08 13.31 -15.11
CA ASP A 174 -6.71 13.02 -16.50
C ASP A 174 -7.25 11.67 -17.02
N LYS A 175 -8.00 10.94 -16.19
CA LYS A 175 -8.55 9.60 -16.45
C LYS A 175 -7.49 8.51 -16.65
N LEU A 176 -6.23 8.79 -16.32
CA LEU A 176 -5.12 7.85 -16.41
C LEU A 176 -4.84 7.22 -15.04
N LEU A 177 -4.31 5.98 -15.03
CA LEU A 177 -3.98 5.22 -13.82
C LEU A 177 -2.62 5.61 -13.23
N HIS A 178 -2.61 6.46 -12.22
CA HIS A 178 -1.42 6.91 -11.52
C HIS A 178 -0.97 5.92 -10.46
N LEU A 179 0.35 5.85 -10.25
CA LEU A 179 0.91 5.06 -9.18
C LEU A 179 0.63 5.72 -7.83
N ILE A 180 0.14 4.95 -6.87
CA ILE A 180 -0.01 5.37 -5.48
C ILE A 180 1.01 4.66 -4.60
N HIS A 181 1.20 3.36 -4.81
CA HIS A 181 2.12 2.54 -4.02
C HIS A 181 2.62 1.34 -4.83
N ALA A 182 3.90 1.01 -4.71
CA ALA A 182 4.51 -0.18 -5.28
C ALA A 182 5.25 -0.97 -4.20
N MET A 183 5.03 -2.28 -4.13
CA MET A 183 5.63 -3.16 -3.12
C MET A 183 5.93 -4.55 -3.68
N SER A 184 6.92 -5.20 -3.09
CA SER A 184 7.41 -6.51 -3.52
C SER A 184 8.14 -7.23 -2.39
N LYS A 185 7.97 -8.54 -2.33
CA LYS A 185 8.58 -9.41 -1.32
C LYS A 185 9.12 -10.69 -1.96
N LYS A 186 10.24 -11.21 -1.44
CA LYS A 186 10.76 -12.55 -1.79
C LYS A 186 9.92 -13.64 -1.15
N THR A 187 9.61 -14.69 -1.91
CA THR A 187 8.97 -15.88 -1.37
C THR A 187 9.93 -16.67 -0.49
N THR A 188 9.46 -17.13 0.67
CA THR A 188 10.19 -18.04 1.57
C THR A 188 10.39 -19.41 0.91
N PRO A 189 11.38 -20.23 1.34
CA PRO A 189 11.62 -21.56 0.76
C PRO A 189 10.37 -22.44 0.69
N THR A 190 9.47 -22.32 1.67
CA THR A 190 8.18 -23.02 1.70
C THR A 190 7.21 -22.48 0.65
N GLU A 191 7.08 -21.15 0.56
CA GLU A 191 6.20 -20.47 -0.40
C GLU A 191 6.61 -20.73 -1.86
N LYS A 192 7.91 -20.89 -2.13
CA LYS A 192 8.43 -21.24 -3.47
C LYS A 192 7.82 -22.52 -4.03
N ASN A 193 7.51 -23.47 -3.14
CA ASN A 193 7.01 -24.79 -3.49
C ASN A 193 5.48 -24.83 -3.64
N TYR A 194 4.79 -23.71 -3.40
CA TYR A 194 3.35 -23.62 -3.65
C TYR A 194 3.05 -23.67 -5.14
N HIS A 195 1.90 -24.25 -5.50
CA HIS A 195 1.38 -24.22 -6.86
C HIS A 195 1.15 -22.76 -7.31
N SER A 196 1.34 -22.46 -8.60
CA SER A 196 1.21 -21.09 -9.17
C SER A 196 -0.08 -20.40 -8.72
N SER A 197 -1.21 -21.08 -8.87
CA SER A 197 -2.53 -20.62 -8.43
C SER A 197 -2.60 -20.19 -6.97
N LYS A 198 -1.89 -20.91 -6.09
CA LYS A 198 -1.81 -20.58 -4.66
C LYS A 198 -0.90 -19.39 -4.41
N GLN A 199 0.21 -19.28 -5.16
CA GLN A 199 1.11 -18.12 -5.08
C GLN A 199 0.41 -16.84 -5.56
N GLU A 200 -0.40 -16.92 -6.60
CA GLU A 200 -1.17 -15.79 -7.12
C GLU A 200 -2.21 -15.30 -6.10
N LEU A 201 -2.99 -16.22 -5.51
CA LEU A 201 -3.90 -15.89 -4.41
C LEU A 201 -3.16 -15.29 -3.21
N MET A 202 -2.01 -15.84 -2.86
CA MET A 202 -1.15 -15.32 -1.79
C MET A 202 -0.67 -13.90 -2.07
N ALA A 203 -0.32 -13.56 -3.33
CA ALA A 203 0.04 -12.19 -3.69
C ALA A 203 -1.12 -11.22 -3.51
N VAL A 204 -2.35 -11.62 -3.82
CA VAL A 204 -3.55 -10.81 -3.57
C VAL A 204 -3.75 -10.59 -2.08
N VAL A 205 -3.78 -11.66 -1.28
CA VAL A 205 -3.98 -11.59 0.17
C VAL A 205 -2.89 -10.76 0.84
N TRP A 206 -1.62 -11.04 0.56
CA TRP A 206 -0.49 -10.29 1.11
C TRP A 206 -0.58 -8.80 0.76
N SER A 207 -0.90 -8.48 -0.50
CA SER A 207 -0.99 -7.09 -0.94
C SER A 207 -2.13 -6.34 -0.28
N MET A 208 -3.31 -6.96 -0.18
CA MET A 208 -4.48 -6.34 0.44
C MET A 208 -4.26 -6.13 1.94
N THR A 209 -3.68 -7.10 2.64
CA THR A 209 -3.36 -6.96 4.06
C THR A 209 -2.32 -5.87 4.31
N LYS A 210 -1.25 -5.81 3.50
CA LYS A 210 -0.21 -4.78 3.65
C LYS A 210 -0.75 -3.36 3.36
N LEU A 211 -1.67 -3.24 2.41
CA LEU A 211 -2.29 -1.98 2.03
C LEU A 211 -3.69 -1.79 2.64
N ARG A 212 -4.01 -2.53 3.72
CA ARG A 212 -5.32 -2.47 4.39
C ARG A 212 -5.82 -1.04 4.64
N PRO A 213 -5.00 -0.08 5.11
CA PRO A 213 -5.45 1.29 5.33
C PRO A 213 -6.00 2.01 4.09
N TYR A 214 -5.65 1.56 2.88
CA TYR A 214 -6.14 2.13 1.63
C TYR A 214 -7.45 1.50 1.15
N PHE A 215 -7.75 0.26 1.56
CA PHE A 215 -8.86 -0.52 1.00
C PHE A 215 -10.09 -0.60 1.90
N VAL A 216 -9.93 -0.40 3.21
CA VAL A 216 -11.05 -0.46 4.15
C VAL A 216 -12.09 0.62 3.80
N GLY A 217 -13.32 0.18 3.54
CA GLY A 217 -14.47 1.05 3.29
C GLY A 217 -14.60 1.58 1.86
N ILE A 218 -13.74 1.17 0.92
CA ILE A 218 -13.84 1.55 -0.50
C ILE A 218 -14.08 0.36 -1.42
N LYS A 219 -14.64 0.64 -2.60
CA LYS A 219 -14.74 -0.32 -3.71
C LYS A 219 -13.53 -0.21 -4.63
N PHE A 220 -12.93 -1.34 -4.99
CA PHE A 220 -11.78 -1.37 -5.89
C PHE A 220 -11.73 -2.63 -6.76
N LEU A 221 -10.87 -2.60 -7.79
CA LEU A 221 -10.67 -3.72 -8.70
C LEU A 221 -9.32 -4.39 -8.43
N VAL A 222 -9.29 -5.71 -8.23
CA VAL A 222 -8.06 -6.50 -8.22
C VAL A 222 -7.80 -7.05 -9.62
N VAL A 223 -6.65 -6.73 -10.18
CA VAL A 223 -6.18 -7.23 -11.47
C VAL A 223 -5.08 -8.26 -11.22
N THR A 224 -5.29 -9.48 -11.67
CA THR A 224 -4.34 -10.60 -11.50
C THR A 224 -4.44 -11.56 -12.68
N ASP A 225 -3.40 -12.35 -12.93
CA ASP A 225 -3.42 -13.47 -13.88
C ASP A 225 -4.12 -14.73 -13.32
N PHE A 226 -4.59 -14.66 -12.08
CA PHE A 226 -5.35 -15.73 -11.44
C PHE A 226 -6.79 -15.82 -11.95
N GLN A 227 -7.04 -16.77 -12.86
CA GLN A 227 -8.39 -17.07 -13.36
C GLN A 227 -9.30 -17.74 -12.31
N ALA A 228 -8.73 -18.46 -11.34
CA ALA A 228 -9.50 -19.41 -10.53
C ALA A 228 -10.11 -18.81 -9.25
N ILE A 229 -10.01 -17.50 -9.02
CA ILE A 229 -10.71 -16.86 -7.90
C ILE A 229 -12.24 -16.95 -8.05
N VAL A 230 -12.74 -17.07 -9.29
CA VAL A 230 -14.16 -17.34 -9.57
C VAL A 230 -14.65 -18.61 -8.86
N HIS A 231 -13.72 -19.51 -8.48
CA HIS A 231 -14.00 -20.78 -7.81
C HIS A 231 -13.68 -20.76 -6.30
N LEU A 232 -13.22 -19.63 -5.72
CA LEU A 232 -13.11 -19.48 -4.26
C LEU A 232 -14.47 -19.37 -3.57
N ASN A 233 -15.55 -19.40 -4.35
CA ASN A 233 -16.91 -19.30 -3.84
C ASN A 233 -17.25 -20.51 -2.95
N THR A 234 -17.02 -20.30 -1.66
CA THR A 234 -17.92 -20.61 -0.54
C THR A 234 -18.76 -21.87 -0.72
N GLN A 235 -18.17 -23.06 -0.52
CA GLN A 235 -18.88 -24.22 0.09
C GLN A 235 -18.07 -25.54 0.19
N LYS A 236 -16.85 -25.67 -0.38
CA LYS A 236 -16.13 -26.98 -0.37
C LYS A 236 -14.60 -26.93 -0.26
N THR A 237 -14.00 -25.87 0.28
CA THR A 237 -12.54 -25.79 0.35
C THR A 237 -11.99 -26.58 1.55
N VAL A 238 -11.36 -27.73 1.29
CA VAL A 238 -10.81 -28.66 2.30
C VAL A 238 -9.54 -28.10 2.98
N GLN A 239 -8.92 -27.05 2.43
CA GLN A 239 -7.62 -26.56 2.90
C GLN A 239 -7.77 -25.37 3.88
N PRO A 240 -7.36 -25.50 5.17
CA PRO A 240 -7.55 -24.48 6.19
C PRO A 240 -6.95 -23.11 5.88
N GLN A 241 -5.81 -23.07 5.17
CA GLN A 241 -5.15 -21.81 4.80
C GLN A 241 -6.01 -20.97 3.85
N ILE A 242 -6.69 -21.60 2.88
CA ILE A 242 -7.53 -20.87 1.93
C ILE A 242 -8.79 -20.34 2.62
N ALA A 243 -9.34 -21.08 3.59
CA ALA A 243 -10.46 -20.60 4.40
C ALA A 243 -10.08 -19.37 5.24
N ARG A 244 -8.87 -19.36 5.83
CA ARG A 244 -8.32 -18.18 6.53
C ARG A 244 -8.18 -16.99 5.59
N TRP A 245 -7.62 -17.19 4.39
CA TRP A 245 -7.50 -16.15 3.39
C TRP A 245 -8.85 -15.60 2.94
N ALA A 246 -9.85 -16.46 2.72
CA ALA A 246 -11.20 -16.03 2.37
C ALA A 246 -11.83 -15.15 3.46
N THR A 247 -11.61 -15.49 4.74
CA THR A 247 -12.09 -14.70 5.88
C THR A 247 -11.44 -13.32 5.95
N LEU A 248 -10.15 -13.20 5.61
CA LEU A 248 -9.49 -11.90 5.54
C LEU A 248 -9.97 -11.08 4.36
N LEU A 249 -10.18 -11.73 3.21
CA LEU A 249 -10.67 -11.07 2.02
C LEU A 249 -12.11 -10.55 2.20
N SER A 250 -12.93 -11.18 3.04
CA SER A 250 -14.31 -10.74 3.27
C SER A 250 -14.44 -9.38 3.96
N GLU A 251 -13.37 -8.84 4.53
CA GLU A 251 -13.35 -7.48 5.07
C GLU A 251 -13.46 -6.41 3.96
N TYR A 252 -13.07 -6.75 2.73
CA TYR A 252 -12.90 -5.81 1.63
C TYR A 252 -14.02 -5.93 0.58
N ASP A 253 -14.38 -4.80 -0.04
CA ASP A 253 -15.34 -4.73 -1.13
C ASP A 253 -14.59 -4.60 -2.46
N PHE A 254 -14.37 -5.72 -3.15
CA PHE A 254 -13.59 -5.75 -4.39
C PHE A 254 -14.16 -6.65 -5.46
N GLU A 255 -13.86 -6.31 -6.71
CA GLU A 255 -14.08 -7.16 -7.88
C GLU A 255 -12.75 -7.69 -8.38
N ILE A 256 -12.75 -8.85 -9.04
CA ILE A 256 -11.53 -9.40 -9.64
C ILE A 256 -11.65 -9.44 -11.16
N GLN A 257 -10.66 -8.87 -11.84
CA GLN A 257 -10.50 -8.94 -13.27
C GLN A 257 -9.25 -9.75 -13.61
N HIS A 258 -9.47 -10.88 -14.29
CA HIS A 258 -8.37 -11.64 -14.87
C HIS A 258 -7.73 -10.86 -16.04
N ARG A 259 -6.41 -10.70 -16.00
CA ARG A 259 -5.63 -10.14 -17.09
C ARG A 259 -4.40 -11.03 -17.33
N ALA A 260 -4.26 -11.54 -18.55
CA ALA A 260 -3.14 -12.41 -18.89
C ALA A 260 -1.78 -11.75 -18.57
N GLY A 261 -0.85 -12.50 -17.97
CA GLY A 261 0.43 -11.97 -17.44
C GLY A 261 1.29 -11.16 -18.43
N ILE A 262 1.19 -11.44 -19.73
CA ILE A 262 1.86 -10.63 -20.79
C ILE A 262 1.43 -9.15 -20.72
N LYS A 263 0.18 -8.89 -20.32
CA LYS A 263 -0.40 -7.55 -20.14
C LYS A 263 -0.18 -6.97 -18.73
N MET A 264 0.55 -7.68 -17.86
CA MET A 264 0.89 -7.27 -16.48
C MET A 264 2.41 -7.06 -16.28
N SER A 265 3.16 -6.87 -17.36
CA SER A 265 4.63 -6.68 -17.33
C SER A 265 5.13 -5.58 -16.38
N HIS A 266 4.30 -4.59 -16.05
CA HIS A 266 4.63 -3.53 -15.11
C HIS A 266 4.70 -4.01 -13.66
N VAL A 267 3.88 -4.99 -13.28
CA VAL A 267 3.91 -5.58 -11.94
C VAL A 267 4.95 -6.69 -11.86
N ASP A 268 5.12 -7.50 -12.92
CA ASP A 268 6.20 -8.49 -13.03
C ASP A 268 7.57 -7.88 -12.75
N ALA A 269 7.82 -6.68 -13.28
CA ALA A 269 9.10 -5.99 -13.12
C ALA A 269 9.49 -5.82 -11.64
N LEU A 270 8.53 -5.58 -10.75
CA LEU A 270 8.79 -5.33 -9.33
C LEU A 270 9.11 -6.60 -8.53
N ARG A 271 8.72 -7.80 -9.01
CA ARG A 271 8.88 -9.07 -8.28
C ARG A 271 10.33 -9.40 -7.89
N ARG A 272 11.30 -8.97 -8.70
CA ARG A 272 12.73 -9.27 -8.48
C ARG A 272 13.50 -8.14 -7.81
N THR A 273 12.80 -7.10 -7.36
CA THR A 273 13.32 -6.00 -6.55
C THR A 273 12.63 -6.03 -5.20
N PRO A 274 12.97 -6.95 -4.30
CA PRO A 274 12.27 -7.08 -3.03
C PRO A 274 12.61 -5.86 -2.16
N THR A 275 11.58 -5.15 -1.69
CA THR A 275 11.75 -4.08 -0.71
C THR A 275 11.71 -4.59 0.72
N ASP A 276 11.14 -5.79 0.91
CA ASP A 276 11.05 -6.47 2.21
C ASP A 276 11.87 -7.77 2.21
N GLU A 277 12.50 -8.06 3.35
CA GLU A 277 13.20 -9.32 3.60
C GLU A 277 12.20 -10.48 3.83
N PRO A 278 12.60 -11.75 3.68
CA PRO A 278 11.74 -12.92 3.88
C PRO A 278 11.11 -13.00 5.29
N GLY A 279 11.64 -12.24 6.25
CA GLY A 279 11.27 -12.23 7.67
C GLY A 279 9.93 -11.57 7.99
N ASP A 280 9.41 -10.65 7.16
CA ASP A 280 8.04 -10.14 7.28
C ASP A 280 7.06 -11.25 6.83
N THR A 281 6.95 -12.28 7.66
CA THR A 281 6.33 -13.55 7.26
C THR A 281 4.84 -13.32 7.10
N GLU A 282 4.22 -13.97 6.09
CA GLU A 282 2.76 -14.03 5.98
C GLU A 282 2.16 -14.46 7.34
N ALA A 283 2.84 -15.38 8.04
CA ALA A 283 2.53 -15.80 9.40
C ALA A 283 2.50 -14.65 10.41
N GLU A 284 3.49 -13.75 10.49
CA GLU A 284 3.51 -12.68 11.51
C GLU A 284 2.39 -11.64 11.29
N VAL A 285 2.13 -11.29 10.03
CA VAL A 285 1.05 -10.36 9.67
C VAL A 285 -0.32 -11.03 9.90
N LEU A 286 -0.45 -12.30 9.55
CA LEU A 286 -1.67 -13.09 9.78
C LEU A 286 -1.92 -13.39 11.26
N ASP A 287 -0.87 -13.65 12.05
CA ASP A 287 -0.95 -13.95 13.47
C ASP A 287 -1.33 -12.70 14.25
N GLY A 288 -0.76 -11.54 13.93
CA GLY A 288 -1.18 -10.27 14.51
C GLY A 288 -2.63 -9.89 14.18
N HIS A 289 -3.16 -10.24 13.01
CA HIS A 289 -4.58 -10.02 12.68
C HIS A 289 -5.52 -11.05 13.33
N LEU A 290 -5.10 -12.31 13.43
CA LEU A 290 -5.86 -13.33 14.14
C LEU A 290 -5.88 -13.03 15.64
N GLU A 291 -4.78 -12.57 16.23
CA GLU A 291 -4.73 -12.07 17.61
C GLU A 291 -5.72 -10.91 17.79
N VAL A 292 -5.73 -9.90 16.90
CA VAL A 292 -6.69 -8.78 17.00
C VAL A 292 -8.13 -9.29 16.95
N LEU A 293 -8.46 -10.20 16.02
CA LEU A 293 -9.79 -10.82 15.95
C LEU A 293 -10.12 -11.62 17.21
N ILE A 294 -9.20 -12.43 17.72
CA ILE A 294 -9.39 -13.24 18.94
C ILE A 294 -9.49 -12.35 20.20
N THR A 295 -8.84 -11.18 20.21
CA THR A 295 -8.96 -10.22 21.32
C THR A 295 -10.27 -9.45 21.33
N LEU A 296 -10.97 -9.37 20.20
CA LEU A 296 -12.34 -8.85 20.17
C LEU A 296 -13.27 -9.85 20.86
N SER A 297 -14.17 -9.35 21.68
CA SER A 297 -15.22 -10.19 22.26
C SER A 297 -16.11 -10.79 21.15
N GLU A 298 -16.80 -11.89 21.43
CA GLU A 298 -17.75 -12.49 20.46
C GLU A 298 -18.75 -11.45 19.95
N GLU A 299 -19.19 -10.53 20.81
CA GLU A 299 -20.09 -9.43 20.45
C GLU A 299 -19.44 -8.45 19.49
N GLU A 300 -18.20 -8.04 19.74
CA GLU A 300 -17.46 -7.10 18.88
C GLU A 300 -17.16 -7.71 17.49
N GLN A 301 -16.85 -9.00 17.44
CA GLN A 301 -16.68 -9.73 16.18
C GLN A 301 -17.99 -9.77 15.39
N VAL A 302 -19.10 -10.10 16.05
CA VAL A 302 -20.43 -10.14 15.43
C VAL A 302 -20.83 -8.76 14.92
N ILE A 303 -20.56 -7.69 15.67
CA ILE A 303 -20.82 -6.31 15.26
C ILE A 303 -20.01 -5.95 14.02
N ALA A 304 -18.71 -6.28 13.98
CA ALA A 304 -17.87 -6.04 12.81
C ALA A 304 -18.39 -6.78 11.57
N MET A 305 -18.79 -8.04 11.72
CA MET A 305 -19.37 -8.84 10.64
C MET A 305 -20.73 -8.26 10.16
N GLN A 306 -21.58 -7.83 11.08
CA GLN A 306 -22.88 -7.20 10.78
C GLN A 306 -22.73 -5.89 10.00
N HIS A 307 -21.73 -5.07 10.34
CA HIS A 307 -21.45 -3.83 9.61
C HIS A 307 -20.88 -4.04 8.21
N THR A 308 -20.26 -5.20 7.97
CA THR A 308 -19.66 -5.57 6.68
C THR A 308 -20.71 -6.18 5.74
N ASP A 309 -21.69 -6.91 6.28
CA ASP A 309 -22.78 -7.50 5.49
C ASP A 309 -23.75 -6.45 4.94
N VAL A 310 -23.92 -6.41 3.62
CA VAL A 310 -24.74 -5.41 2.90
C VAL A 310 -26.22 -5.44 3.33
N LYS A 311 -26.75 -6.63 3.61
CA LYS A 311 -28.16 -6.84 4.00
C LYS A 311 -28.38 -6.45 5.46
N LEU A 312 -27.46 -6.81 6.35
CA LEU A 312 -27.53 -6.43 7.76
C LEU A 312 -27.30 -4.93 7.94
N ARG A 313 -26.36 -4.34 7.20
CA ARG A 313 -26.13 -2.88 7.21
C ARG A 313 -27.34 -2.08 6.77
N SER A 314 -28.12 -2.58 5.81
CA SER A 314 -29.36 -1.94 5.37
C SER A 314 -30.47 -2.07 6.41
N ILE A 315 -30.57 -3.22 7.09
CA ILE A 315 -31.50 -3.42 8.21
C ILE A 315 -31.10 -2.53 9.41
N MET A 316 -29.82 -2.48 9.78
CA MET A 316 -29.30 -1.62 10.85
C MET A 316 -29.57 -0.14 10.58
N LYS A 317 -29.39 0.32 9.33
CA LYS A 317 -29.75 1.69 8.96
C LYS A 317 -31.22 1.99 9.25
N VAL A 318 -32.12 1.07 8.90
CA VAL A 318 -33.56 1.22 9.13
C VAL A 318 -33.89 1.23 10.64
N LEU A 319 -33.26 0.34 11.41
CA LEU A 319 -33.46 0.24 12.85
C LEU A 319 -32.94 1.48 13.59
N CYS A 320 -31.74 1.97 13.25
CA CYS A 320 -31.17 3.18 13.85
C CYS A 320 -31.88 4.46 13.40
N SER A 321 -32.49 4.51 12.21
CA SER A 321 -33.32 5.64 11.79
C SER A 321 -34.70 5.71 12.48
N ASN A 322 -35.09 4.66 13.20
CA ASN A 322 -36.39 4.53 13.86
C ASN A 322 -36.31 4.68 15.40
N GLU A 323 -35.26 5.31 15.95
CA GLU A 323 -35.06 5.50 17.40
C GLU A 323 -36.22 6.19 18.16
N THR A 324 -37.25 6.69 17.47
CA THR A 324 -38.54 7.06 18.09
C THR A 324 -39.40 5.88 18.59
N PHE A 325 -39.07 4.61 18.31
CA PHE A 325 -39.91 3.46 18.71
C PHE A 325 -39.43 2.70 19.96
N CYS A 326 -38.18 2.87 20.40
CA CYS A 326 -37.63 2.12 21.54
C CYS A 326 -38.06 2.63 22.92
N SER A 327 -38.69 3.80 23.04
CA SER A 327 -39.15 4.33 24.33
C SER A 327 -40.51 3.79 24.82
N LYS A 328 -41.11 2.83 24.11
CA LYS A 328 -42.44 2.27 24.45
C LYS A 328 -42.46 0.80 24.83
N VAL A 329 -41.34 0.10 24.82
CA VAL A 329 -41.30 -1.34 25.15
C VAL A 329 -40.85 -1.60 26.60
N ASP A 330 -40.16 -0.64 27.23
CA ASP A 330 -39.71 -0.77 28.63
C ASP A 330 -40.79 -0.43 29.67
N SER A 331 -42.06 -0.22 29.28
CA SER A 331 -43.16 0.06 30.21
C SER A 331 -44.14 -1.09 30.44
N ASP A 332 -43.97 -2.24 29.77
CA ASP A 332 -44.90 -3.39 29.88
C ASP A 332 -44.17 -4.75 30.00
N LEU A 333 -43.05 -4.82 30.74
CA LEU A 333 -42.46 -6.07 31.22
C LEU A 333 -41.98 -5.97 32.68
#